data_AF-A0A1Y3MG03-F1
#
_entry.id   AF-A0A1Y3MG03-F1
#
_cell.length_a   1.000
_cell.length_b   1.000
_cell.length_c   1.000
_cell.angle_alpha   90.00
_cell.angle_beta   90.00
_cell.angle_gamma   90.00
#
_symmetry.space_group_name_H-M   'P 1'
#
loop_
_entity.id
_entity.type
_entity.pdbx_description
1 polymer ?
#
loop_
_entity_poly.entity_id
_entity_poly.type
_entity_poly.pdbx_seq_one_letter_code
_entity_poly.pdbx_strand_id
1 'polypeptide(L)'
;MNSNKIKGAALKYFTIHGYEGTPLSLIAEKAGMKKQSIYTHFKGKDDLFLHVLRDTKETELASKLQYLSKIDSQNPEKDLYRLLQLKFDFFQKNEQLKFWLRMSFFPPVHLAKAIEKLYFL
;
A
#
# COMPACT_ATOMS: atom_id res chain seq x y z
N MET A 1 11.31 -11.27 10.00
CA MET A 1 10.47 -12.39 9.52
C MET A 1 9.00 -12.27 9.93
N ASN A 2 8.68 -12.11 11.21
CA ASN A 2 7.28 -12.05 11.69
C ASN A 2 6.51 -10.79 11.27
N SER A 3 7.14 -9.61 11.37
CA SER A 3 6.54 -8.35 10.92
C SER A 3 6.13 -8.36 9.43
N ASN A 4 6.93 -8.98 8.54
CA ASN A 4 6.59 -9.08 7.12
C ASN A 4 5.37 -9.96 6.85
N LYS A 5 5.18 -11.05 7.61
CA LYS A 5 3.95 -11.88 7.51
C LYS A 5 2.72 -11.09 7.94
N ILE A 6 2.83 -10.32 9.03
CA ILE A 6 1.75 -9.45 9.50
C ILE A 6 1.43 -8.38 8.45
N LYS A 7 2.44 -7.68 7.91
CA LYS A 7 2.25 -6.66 6.87
C LYS A 7 1.64 -7.23 5.58
N GLY A 8 2.06 -8.42 5.17
CA GLY A 8 1.49 -9.09 3.98
C GLY A 8 0.02 -9.44 4.16
N ALA A 9 -0.36 -10.01 5.30
CA ALA A 9 -1.78 -10.26 5.62
C ALA A 9 -2.55 -8.94 5.74
N ALA A 10 -2.01 -7.96 6.44
CA ALA A 10 -2.62 -6.64 6.61
C ALA A 10 -2.88 -5.96 5.27
N LEU A 11 -1.89 -5.92 4.37
CA LEU A 11 -2.05 -5.38 3.02
C LEU A 11 -3.23 -6.03 2.29
N LYS A 12 -3.26 -7.36 2.24
CA LYS A 12 -4.34 -8.08 1.54
C LYS A 12 -5.71 -7.72 2.11
N TYR A 13 -5.88 -7.81 3.42
CA TYR A 13 -7.19 -7.62 4.04
C TYR A 13 -7.62 -6.16 4.11
N PHE A 14 -6.70 -5.21 4.32
CA PHE A 14 -7.00 -3.79 4.19
C PHE A 14 -7.38 -3.40 2.76
N THR A 15 -6.82 -4.07 1.74
CA THR A 15 -7.21 -3.82 0.34
C THR A 15 -8.63 -4.29 0.05
N ILE A 16 -8.99 -5.48 0.55
CA ILE A 16 -10.29 -6.11 0.29
C ILE A 16 -11.41 -5.48 1.13
N HIS A 17 -11.20 -5.31 2.44
CA HIS A 17 -12.25 -4.90 3.39
C HIS A 17 -12.10 -3.46 3.89
N GLY A 18 -11.06 -2.74 3.46
CA GLY A 18 -10.73 -1.42 3.98
C GLY A 18 -10.18 -1.47 5.41
N TYR A 19 -9.90 -0.29 5.97
CA TYR A 19 -9.46 -0.15 7.35
C TYR A 19 -10.53 -0.72 8.30
N GLU A 20 -11.76 -0.19 8.28
CA GLU A 20 -12.80 -0.55 9.26
C GLU A 20 -13.13 -2.05 9.27
N GLY A 21 -13.28 -2.66 8.10
CA GLY A 21 -13.62 -4.08 7.95
C GLY A 21 -12.50 -5.07 8.32
N THR A 22 -11.32 -4.60 8.73
CA THR A 22 -10.16 -5.46 9.02
C THR A 22 -9.73 -5.37 10.49
N PRO A 23 -10.23 -6.25 11.38
CA PRO A 23 -9.76 -6.28 12.76
C PRO A 23 -8.37 -6.92 12.89
N LEU A 24 -7.58 -6.50 13.88
CA LEU A 24 -6.24 -7.06 14.13
C LEU A 24 -6.24 -8.57 14.40
N SER A 25 -7.32 -9.11 14.95
CA SER A 25 -7.49 -10.56 15.15
C SER A 25 -7.50 -11.32 13.83
N LEU A 26 -8.22 -10.81 12.81
CA LEU A 26 -8.24 -11.39 11.47
C LEU A 26 -6.84 -11.37 10.86
N ILE A 27 -6.13 -10.25 10.97
CA ILE A 27 -4.75 -10.15 10.44
C ILE A 27 -3.84 -11.19 11.12
N ALA A 28 -3.92 -11.31 12.45
CA ALA A 28 -3.11 -12.26 13.20
C ALA A 28 -3.40 -13.70 12.76
N GLU A 29 -4.67 -14.08 12.70
CA GLU A 29 -5.11 -15.40 12.24
C GLU A 29 -4.57 -15.71 10.84
N LYS A 30 -4.73 -14.77 9.89
CA LYS A 30 -4.31 -14.95 8.50
C LYS A 30 -2.80 -14.89 8.31
N ALA A 31 -2.07 -14.28 9.24
CA ALA A 31 -0.62 -14.35 9.32
C ALA A 31 -0.11 -15.64 10.01
N GLY A 32 -1.00 -16.48 10.54
CA GLY A 32 -0.64 -17.67 11.33
C GLY A 32 -0.03 -17.31 12.69
N MET A 33 -0.47 -16.21 13.30
CA MET A 33 0.09 -15.63 14.52
C MET A 33 -0.99 -15.39 15.58
N LYS A 34 -0.58 -15.28 16.84
CA LYS A 34 -1.46 -14.81 17.92
C LYS A 34 -1.62 -13.29 17.82
N LYS A 35 -2.79 -12.75 18.19
CA LYS A 35 -3.05 -11.30 18.21
C LYS A 35 -1.98 -10.52 19.01
N GLN A 36 -1.49 -11.08 20.11
CA GLN A 36 -0.44 -10.47 20.92
C GLN A 36 0.87 -10.22 20.14
N SER A 37 1.19 -11.05 19.17
CA SER A 37 2.39 -10.90 18.34
C SER A 37 2.37 -9.65 17.47
N ILE A 38 1.18 -9.12 17.14
CA ILE A 38 1.07 -7.84 16.43
C ILE A 38 1.58 -6.71 17.31
N TYR A 39 1.20 -6.70 18.59
CA TYR A 39 1.58 -5.65 19.54
C TYR A 39 3.08 -5.64 19.86
N THR A 40 3.81 -6.72 19.56
CA THR A 40 5.28 -6.75 19.63
C THR A 40 5.94 -5.93 18.52
N HIS A 41 5.25 -5.69 17.41
CA HIS A 41 5.80 -5.01 16.22
C HIS A 41 5.13 -3.68 15.91
N PHE A 42 3.87 -3.50 16.33
CA PHE A 42 3.06 -2.34 15.99
C PHE A 42 2.27 -1.88 17.21
N LYS A 43 2.13 -0.57 17.40
CA LYS A 43 1.38 0.01 18.53
C LYS A 43 -0.12 -0.30 18.47
N GLY A 44 -0.63 -0.60 17.28
CA GLY A 44 -2.03 -0.90 17.04
C GLY A 44 -2.36 -0.96 15.56
N LYS A 45 -3.65 -0.86 15.25
CA LYS A 45 -4.17 -0.96 13.88
C LYS A 45 -3.74 0.22 13.01
N ASP A 46 -3.80 1.44 13.55
CA ASP A 46 -3.34 2.65 12.84
C ASP A 46 -1.86 2.57 12.48
N ASP A 47 -1.02 2.16 13.43
CA ASP A 47 0.42 2.04 13.23
C ASP A 47 0.75 0.98 12.16
N LEU A 48 0.15 -0.21 12.26
CA LEU A 48 0.28 -1.26 11.25
C LEU A 48 -0.20 -0.77 9.87
N PHE A 49 -1.36 -0.11 9.82
CA PHE A 49 -1.92 0.41 8.58
C PHE A 49 -1.00 1.42 7.91
N LEU A 50 -0.48 2.40 8.67
CA LEU A 50 0.44 3.42 8.17
C LEU A 50 1.80 2.83 7.76
N HIS A 51 2.28 1.79 8.45
CA HIS A 51 3.47 1.04 8.02
C HIS A 51 3.25 0.37 6.66
N VAL A 52 2.15 -0.37 6.50
CA VAL A 52 1.82 -1.02 5.22
C VAL A 52 1.65 0.01 4.11
N LEU A 53 0.98 1.14 4.39
CA LEU A 53 0.77 2.19 3.41
C LEU A 53 2.09 2.83 2.96
N ARG A 54 3.02 3.11 3.88
CA ARG A 54 4.36 3.61 3.55
C ARG A 54 5.13 2.63 2.67
N ASP A 55 5.16 1.35 3.02
CA ASP A 55 5.81 0.32 2.20
C ASP A 55 5.24 0.28 0.77
N THR A 56 3.91 0.42 0.64
CA THR A 56 3.23 0.40 -0.67
C THR A 56 3.55 1.65 -1.50
N LYS A 57 3.62 2.82 -0.86
CA LYS A 57 4.06 4.07 -1.49
C LYS A 57 5.49 3.96 -1.98
N GLU A 58 6.40 3.49 -1.15
CA GLU A 58 7.82 3.36 -1.50
C GLU A 58 8.02 2.42 -2.70
N THR A 59 7.30 1.30 -2.72
CA THR A 59 7.33 0.36 -3.85
C THR A 59 6.79 0.99 -5.13
N GLU A 60 5.70 1.75 -5.03
CA GLU A 60 5.09 2.46 -6.14
C GLU A 60 6.00 3.58 -6.69
N LEU A 61 6.64 4.34 -5.79
CA LEU A 61 7.61 5.38 -6.15
C LEU A 61 8.83 4.78 -6.84
N ALA A 62 9.40 3.71 -6.29
CA ALA A 62 10.53 3.01 -6.89
C ALA A 62 10.21 2.49 -8.30
N SER A 63 9.02 1.89 -8.48
CA SER A 63 8.55 1.40 -9.79
C SER A 63 8.37 2.55 -10.78
N LYS A 64 7.81 3.68 -10.34
CA LYS A 64 7.64 4.88 -11.16
C LYS A 64 8.99 5.47 -11.58
N LEU A 65 9.92 5.64 -10.64
CA LEU A 65 11.25 6.19 -10.93
C LEU A 65 12.04 5.29 -11.90
N GLN A 66 11.99 3.97 -11.70
CA GLN A 66 12.63 3.01 -12.61
C GLN A 66 12.08 3.07 -14.04
N TYR A 67 10.79 3.37 -14.18
CA TYR A 67 10.18 3.55 -15.50
C TYR A 67 10.56 4.90 -16.11
N LEU A 68 10.42 6.00 -15.35
CA LEU A 68 10.75 7.34 -15.80
C LEU A 68 12.22 7.48 -16.21
N SER A 69 13.14 6.76 -15.57
CA SER A 69 14.56 6.76 -15.93
C SER A 69 14.85 6.14 -17.31
N LYS A 70 13.88 5.46 -17.92
CA LYS A 70 13.98 4.81 -19.23
C LYS A 70 13.21 5.54 -20.33
N ILE A 71 12.53 6.63 -19.97
CA ILE A 71 11.73 7.42 -20.90
C ILE A 71 12.65 8.32 -21.72
N ASP A 72 12.40 8.35 -23.02
CA ASP A 72 12.96 9.33 -23.94
C ASP A 72 11.90 10.39 -24.21
N SER A 73 11.99 11.53 -23.51
CA SER A 73 11.00 12.61 -23.46
C SER A 73 10.75 13.33 -24.79
N GLN A 74 11.23 12.78 -25.91
CA GLN A 74 10.96 13.23 -27.27
C GLN A 74 9.50 12.99 -27.67
N ASN A 75 8.77 12.06 -27.02
CA ASN A 75 7.34 11.85 -27.26
C ASN A 75 6.53 11.62 -25.96
N PRO A 76 6.18 12.71 -25.24
CA PRO A 76 5.47 12.64 -23.97
C PRO A 76 4.13 11.89 -24.02
N GLU A 77 3.42 11.94 -25.15
CA GLU A 77 2.15 11.23 -25.32
C GLU A 77 2.35 9.71 -25.30
N LYS A 78 3.32 9.21 -26.08
CA LYS A 78 3.67 7.79 -26.10
C LYS A 78 4.14 7.30 -24.74
N ASP A 79 4.89 8.12 -24.02
CA ASP A 79 5.43 7.77 -22.72
C ASP A 79 4.37 7.77 -21.62
N LEU A 80 3.42 8.71 -21.68
CA LEU A 80 2.23 8.72 -20.84
C LEU A 80 1.37 7.48 -21.10
N TYR A 81 1.13 7.14 -22.37
CA TYR A 81 0.35 5.95 -22.73
C TYR A 81 0.98 4.67 -22.17
N ARG A 82 2.29 4.49 -22.36
CA ARG A 82 3.03 3.35 -21.79
C ARG A 82 3.04 3.34 -20.25
N LEU A 83 3.13 4.51 -19.61
CA LEU A 83 3.02 4.62 -18.15
C LEU A 83 1.65 4.11 -17.67
N LEU A 84 0.57 4.53 -18.34
CA LEU A 84 -0.79 4.09 -18.01
C LEU A 84 -0.97 2.59 -18.23
N GLN A 85 -0.42 2.02 -19.31
CA GLN A 85 -0.42 0.57 -19.53
C GLN A 85 0.29 -0.19 -18.40
N LEU A 86 1.47 0.27 -17.98
CA LEU A 86 2.17 -0.29 -16.84
C LEU A 86 1.32 -0.22 -15.57
N LYS A 87 0.70 0.93 -15.28
CA LYS A 87 -0.17 1.07 -14.11
C LYS A 87 -1.36 0.13 -14.17
N PHE A 88 -1.96 -0.07 -15.34
CA PHE A 88 -3.04 -1.02 -15.52
C PHE A 88 -2.58 -2.46 -15.23
N ASP A 89 -1.44 -2.88 -15.78
CA ASP A 89 -0.88 -4.21 -15.54
C ASP A 89 -0.52 -4.45 -14.06
N PHE A 90 0.11 -3.46 -13.42
CA PHE A 90 0.42 -3.49 -12.00
C PHE A 90 -0.84 -3.52 -11.15
N PHE A 91 -1.88 -2.77 -11.53
CA PHE A 91 -3.13 -2.74 -10.79
C PHE A 91 -3.81 -4.11 -10.80
N GLN A 92 -3.75 -4.85 -11.92
CA GLN A 92 -4.33 -6.20 -11.97
C GLN A 92 -3.56 -7.21 -11.12
N LYS A 93 -2.23 -7.11 -11.08
CA LYS A 93 -1.35 -8.13 -10.48
C LYS A 93 -0.94 -7.85 -9.04
N ASN A 94 -0.99 -6.60 -8.58
CA ASN A 94 -0.39 -6.18 -7.32
C ASN A 94 -1.39 -5.44 -6.41
N GLU A 95 -1.67 -6.05 -5.25
CA GLU A 95 -2.52 -5.46 -4.21
C GLU A 95 -1.95 -4.14 -3.66
N GLN A 96 -0.63 -3.91 -3.75
CA GLN A 96 0.01 -2.68 -3.26
C GLN A 96 -0.46 -1.44 -4.00
N LEU A 97 -0.55 -1.50 -5.34
CA LEU A 97 -1.03 -0.36 -6.13
C LEU A 97 -2.52 -0.12 -5.90
N LYS A 98 -3.32 -1.20 -5.84
CA LYS A 98 -4.76 -1.09 -5.50
C LYS A 98 -4.95 -0.42 -4.15
N PHE A 99 -4.20 -0.86 -3.15
CA PHE A 99 -4.25 -0.30 -1.80
C PHE A 99 -3.85 1.17 -1.78
N TRP A 100 -2.70 1.51 -2.38
CA TRP A 100 -2.20 2.88 -2.45
C TRP A 100 -3.21 3.83 -3.11
N LEU A 101 -3.75 3.45 -4.28
CA LEU A 101 -4.75 4.27 -4.98
C LEU A 101 -6.04 4.39 -4.17
N ARG A 102 -6.55 3.30 -3.59
CA ARG A 102 -7.76 3.35 -2.76
C ARG A 102 -7.60 4.33 -1.59
N MET A 103 -6.45 4.32 -0.92
CA MET A 103 -6.19 5.24 0.20
C MET A 103 -5.86 6.67 -0.26
N SER A 104 -5.50 6.84 -1.54
CA SER A 104 -5.39 8.13 -2.22
C SER A 104 -6.71 8.84 -2.41
N PHE A 105 -7.77 8.10 -2.73
CA PHE A 105 -9.09 8.68 -2.97
C PHE A 105 -10.04 8.56 -1.77
N PHE A 106 -9.88 7.50 -0.96
CA PHE A 106 -10.83 7.16 0.11
C PHE A 106 -10.07 6.72 1.39
N PRO A 107 -9.27 7.61 2.01
CA PRO A 107 -8.58 7.30 3.25
C PRO A 107 -9.57 7.13 4.42
N PRO A 108 -9.20 6.40 5.48
CA PRO A 108 -9.93 6.44 6.76
C PRO A 108 -9.92 7.87 7.31
N VAL A 109 -11.08 8.39 7.71
CA VAL A 109 -11.26 9.81 8.06
C VAL A 109 -10.29 10.27 9.14
N HIS A 110 -10.06 9.45 10.18
CA HIS A 110 -9.14 9.79 11.27
C HIS A 110 -7.66 9.76 10.87
N LEU A 111 -7.32 9.09 9.77
CA LEU A 111 -5.96 8.99 9.23
C LEU A 111 -5.72 9.91 8.04
N ALA A 112 -6.74 10.58 7.50
CA ALA A 112 -6.63 11.40 6.28
C ALA A 112 -5.46 12.39 6.34
N LYS A 113 -5.34 13.17 7.42
CA LYS A 113 -4.23 14.13 7.61
C LYS A 113 -2.85 13.46 7.66
N ALA A 114 -2.75 12.25 8.22
CA ALA A 114 -1.49 11.52 8.28
C ALA A 114 -1.11 10.98 6.90
N ILE A 115 -2.10 10.53 6.13
CA ILE A 115 -1.95 10.01 4.78
C ILE A 115 -1.65 11.13 3.78
N GLU A 116 -2.25 12.31 3.93
CA GLU A 116 -1.97 13.47 3.09
C GLU A 116 -0.49 13.85 3.08
N LYS A 117 0.17 13.78 4.24
CA LYS A 117 1.62 14.01 4.36
C LYS A 117 2.45 13.02 3.54
N LEU A 118 1.90 11.85 3.21
CA LEU A 118 2.57 10.88 2.36
C LEU A 118 2.53 11.26 0.87
N TYR A 119 1.64 12.16 0.41
CA TYR A 119 1.61 12.59 -1.00
C TYR A 119 2.70 13.60 -1.36
N PHE A 120 3.18 14.38 -0.39
CA PHE A 120 4.04 15.55 -0.63
C PHE A 120 5.48 15.38 -0.10
N LEU A 121 5.87 14.15 0.23
CA LEU A 121 7.24 13.75 0.59
C LEU A 121 7.75 12.72 -0.42
#